data_AF-D6RQC7-F1
#
_entry.id   AF-D6RQC7-F1
#
_cell.length_a   1.000
_cell.length_b   1.000
_cell.length_c   1.000
_cell.angle_alpha   90.00
_cell.angle_beta   90.00
_cell.angle_gamma   90.00
#
_symmetry.space_group_name_H-M   'P 1'
#
loop_
_entity.id
_entity.type
_entity.pdbx_description
1 polymer ?
#
loop_
_entity_poly.entity_id
_entity_poly.type
_entity_poly.pdbx_seq_one_letter_code
_entity_poly.pdbx_strand_id
1 'polypeptide(L)' 'MSDSNPFLLLQHAFSAMVDSDYSRAGAVTFVVCDIISHFPEEVKHIWQKKWTPIKVLYIIARYYTLLFLV' A
#
# COMPACT_ATOMS: atom_id res chain seq x y z
N MET A 1 25.92 10.16 -30.92
CA MET A 1 26.91 9.83 -29.87
C MET A 1 26.81 10.93 -28.83
N SER A 2 26.04 10.67 -27.76
CA SER A 2 26.07 11.31 -26.44
C SER A 2 26.49 12.80 -26.34
N ASP A 3 25.58 13.72 -26.64
CA ASP A 3 25.52 15.02 -25.93
C ASP A 3 24.47 14.92 -24.81
N SER A 4 24.66 13.93 -23.92
CA SER A 4 23.81 13.74 -22.75
C SER A 4 24.22 14.74 -21.68
N ASN A 5 23.60 15.92 -21.69
CA ASN A 5 23.79 16.92 -20.64
C ASN A 5 23.57 16.26 -19.26
N PRO A 6 24.57 16.27 -18.36
CA PRO A 6 24.50 15.53 -17.10
C PRO A 6 23.35 16.01 -16.20
N PHE A 7 22.98 17.29 -16.32
CA PHE A 7 21.84 17.88 -15.63
C PHE A 7 20.49 17.29 -16.06
N LEU A 8 20.35 16.91 -17.33
CA LEU A 8 19.10 16.38 -17.87
C LEU A 8 18.86 14.94 -17.36
N LEU A 9 19.92 14.14 -17.26
CA LEU A 9 19.87 12.82 -16.63
C LEU A 9 19.48 12.91 -15.14
N LEU A 10 20.05 13.88 -14.42
CA LEU A 10 19.68 14.15 -13.03
C LEU A 10 18.21 14.53 -12.88
N GLN A 11 17.69 15.37 -13.79
CA GLN A 11 16.29 15.78 -13.76
C GLN A 11 15.33 14.60 -14.01
N HIS A 12 15.62 13.73 -14.98
CA HIS A 12 14.81 12.54 -15.22
C HIS A 12 14.86 11.54 -14.06
N ALA A 13 16.03 11.35 -13.46
CA ALA A 13 16.16 10.51 -12.27
C ALA A 13 15.35 11.06 -11.10
N PHE A 14 15.37 12.38 -10.89
CA PHE A 14 14.60 13.03 -9.84
C PHE A 14 13.08 12.91 -10.06
N SER A 15 12.60 13.15 -11.28
CA SER A 15 11.18 12.97 -11.62
C SER A 15 10.72 11.53 -11.38
N ALA A 16 11.51 10.53 -11.79
CA ALA A 16 11.17 9.12 -11.58
C ALA A 16 11.12 8.71 -10.09
N MET A 17 11.96 9.30 -9.24
CA MET A 17 11.90 9.09 -7.79
C MET A 17 10.61 9.68 -7.20
N VAL A 18 10.31 10.92 -7.56
CA VAL A 18 9.11 11.62 -7.10
C VAL A 18 7.83 10.91 -7.55
N ASP A 19 7.78 10.42 -8.79
CA ASP A 19 6.65 9.64 -9.30
C ASP A 19 6.46 8.32 -8.53
N SER A 20 7.55 7.69 -8.10
CA SER A 20 7.50 6.48 -7.28
C SER A 20 6.91 6.74 -5.90
N ASP A 21 7.25 7.86 -5.27
CA ASP A 21 6.73 8.22 -3.95
C ASP A 21 5.22 8.55 -3.99
N TYR A 22 4.77 9.27 -5.03
CA TYR A 22 3.33 9.54 -5.20
C TYR A 22 2.53 8.28 -5.55
N SER A 23 3.10 7.38 -6.34
CA SER A 23 2.48 6.09 -6.65
C SER A 23 2.32 5.23 -5.39
N ARG A 24 3.34 5.19 -4.51
CA ARG A 24 3.26 4.51 -3.21
C ARG A 24 2.20 5.13 -2.31
N ALA A 25 2.17 6.46 -2.20
CA ALA A 25 1.16 7.15 -1.39
C ALA A 25 -0.27 6.89 -1.90
N GLY A 26 -0.47 6.88 -3.22
CA GLY A 26 -1.73 6.53 -3.85
C GLY A 26 -2.15 5.08 -3.58
N ALA A 27 -1.23 4.13 -3.72
CA ALA A 27 -1.47 2.72 -3.44
C ALA A 27 -1.84 2.48 -1.96
N VAL A 28 -1.10 3.08 -1.02
CA VAL A 28 -1.41 3.01 0.42
C VAL A 28 -2.79 3.59 0.69
N THR A 29 -3.10 4.77 0.15
CA THR A 29 -4.41 5.42 0.34
C THR A 29 -5.55 4.55 -0.21
N PHE A 30 -5.36 3.95 -1.38
CA PHE A 30 -6.35 3.04 -1.98
C PHE A 30 -6.58 1.80 -1.10
N VAL A 31 -5.51 1.17 -0.62
CA VAL A 31 -5.59 0.00 0.28
C VAL A 31 -6.26 0.37 1.60
N VAL A 32 -5.93 1.53 2.18
CA VAL A 32 -6.57 2.02 3.41
C VAL A 32 -8.07 2.27 3.21
N CYS A 33 -8.46 2.91 2.11
CA CYS A 33 -9.86 3.14 1.76
C CYS A 33 -10.64 1.83 1.56
N ASP A 34 -10.04 0.84 0.91
CA ASP A 34 -10.63 -0.49 0.72
C ASP A 34 -10.87 -1.19 2.07
N ILE A 35 -9.88 -1.12 2.97
CA ILE A 35 -9.96 -1.70 4.32
C ILE A 35 -11.05 -1.01 5.13
N ILE A 36 -11.09 0.32 5.16
CA ILE A 36 -12.13 1.07 5.91
C ILE A 36 -13.53 0.73 5.38
N SER A 37 -13.68 0.58 4.07
CA SER A 37 -14.96 0.25 3.45
C SER A 37 -15.46 -1.16 3.81
N HIS A 38 -14.55 -2.13 3.92
CA HIS A 38 -14.89 -3.51 4.32
C HIS A 38 -14.91 -3.72 5.84
N PHE A 39 -14.28 -2.83 6.62
CA PHE A 39 -14.17 -2.90 8.08
C PHE A 39 -15.51 -3.11 8.81
N PRO A 40 -16.62 -2.40 8.51
CA PRO A 40 -17.88 -2.63 9.22
C PRO A 40 -18.46 -4.03 9.02
N GLU A 41 -18.31 -4.62 7.82
CA GLU A 41 -18.72 -6.01 7.57
C GLU A 41 -17.79 -7.00 8.26
N GLU A 42 -16.48 -6.75 8.27
CA GLU A 42 -15.52 -7.56 9.01
C GLU A 42 -15.80 -7.53 10.52
N VAL A 43 -16.09 -6.38 11.12
CA VAL A 43 -16.42 -6.31 12.55
C VAL A 43 -17.69 -7.12 12.84
N LYS A 44 -18.69 -7.04 11.97
CA LYS A 44 -19.94 -7.80 12.15
C LYS A 44 -19.75 -9.31 12.01
N HIS A 45 -19.00 -9.77 11.00
CA HIS A 45 -18.90 -11.19 10.67
C HIS A 45 -17.70 -11.89 11.31
N ILE A 46 -16.60 -11.17 11.48
CA ILE A 46 -15.33 -11.67 11.97
C ILE A 46 -15.20 -11.38 13.46
N TRP A 47 -15.41 -10.14 13.92
CA TRP A 47 -15.18 -9.80 15.34
C TRP A 47 -16.21 -10.39 16.30
N GLN A 48 -17.49 -10.49 15.91
CA GLN A 48 -18.52 -11.11 16.75
C GLN A 48 -18.49 -12.66 16.77
N LYS A 49 -17.73 -13.29 15.86
CA LYS A 49 -17.54 -14.75 15.86
C LYS A 49 -16.37 -15.18 16.75
N LYS A 50 -16.47 -16.41 17.28
CA LYS A 50 -15.41 -17.08 18.04
C LYS A 50 -14.06 -16.98 17.31
N TRP A 51 -12.99 -16.78 18.08
CA TRP A 51 -11.64 -16.65 17.55
C TRP A 51 -11.16 -17.97 16.95
N THR A 52 -11.18 -18.05 15.62
CA THR A 52 -10.66 -19.19 14.84
C THR A 52 -9.24 -18.88 14.36
N PRO A 53 -8.32 -19.84 14.25
CA PRO A 53 -7.00 -19.61 13.67
C PRO A 53 -7.04 -19.00 12.26
N ILE A 54 -8.08 -19.31 11.46
CA ILE A 54 -8.34 -18.70 10.14
C ILE A 54 -8.49 -17.17 10.23
N LYS A 55 -9.08 -16.66 11.32
CA LYS A 55 -9.31 -15.23 11.57
C LYS A 55 -8.01 -14.51 11.91
N VAL A 56 -7.11 -15.18 12.63
CA VAL A 56 -5.76 -14.67 12.91
C VAL A 56 -4.94 -14.61 11.61
N LEU A 57 -4.98 -15.67 10.79
CA LEU A 57 -4.30 -15.68 9.49
C LEU A 57 -4.82 -14.58 8.56
N TYR A 58 -6.13 -14.33 8.57
CA TYR A 58 -6.76 -13.25 7.81
C TYR A 58 -6.29 -11.87 8.24
N ILE A 59 -6.26 -11.60 9.56
CA ILE A 59 -5.76 -10.34 10.11
C ILE A 59 -4.27 -10.17 9.77
N ILE A 60 -3.47 -11.22 9.93
CA ILE A 60 -2.05 -11.16 9.54
C ILE A 60 -1.96 -10.85 8.05
N ALA A 61 -2.56 -11.61 7.15
CA ALA A 61 -2.48 -11.35 5.71
C ALA A 61 -2.92 -9.93 5.31
N ARG A 62 -4.02 -9.42 5.89
CA ARG A 62 -4.59 -8.11 5.52
C ARG A 62 -3.77 -6.94 6.07
N TYR A 63 -3.30 -7.01 7.32
CA TYR A 63 -2.54 -5.93 7.95
C TYR A 63 -1.03 -6.02 7.69
N TYR A 64 -0.50 -7.20 7.33
CA TYR A 64 0.89 -7.36 6.91
C TYR A 64 1.15 -6.67 5.56
N THR A 65 0.14 -6.64 4.68
CA THR A 65 0.20 -5.89 3.42
C THR A 65 0.34 -4.38 3.69
N LEU A 66 -0.38 -3.84 4.68
CA LEU A 66 -0.21 -2.44 5.11
C LEU A 66 1.17 -2.17 5.71
N LEU A 67 1.68 -3.09 6.54
CA LEU A 67 3.00 -2.96 7.17
C LEU A 67 4.17 -3.09 6.19
N PHE A 68 4.00 -3.85 5.09
CA PHE A 68 5.05 -4.07 4.09
C PHE A 68 5.00 -3.04 2.95
N LEU A 69 3.84 -2.45 2.68
CA LEU A 69 3.67 -1.43 1.64
C LEU A 69 4.15 -0.03 2.08
N VAL A 70 4.13 0.24 3.39
CA VAL A 70 4.67 1.45 4.04
C VAL A 70 6.20 1.41 4.10
#